data_AF-A0A960YLH6-F1
#
_entry.id   AF-A0A960YLH6-F1
#
_cell.length_a   1.000
_cell.length_b   1.000
_cell.length_c   1.000
_cell.angle_alpha   90.00
_cell.angle_beta   90.00
_cell.angle_gamma   90.00
#
_symmetry.space_group_name_H-M   'P 1'
#
loop_
_entity.id
_entity.type
_entity.pdbx_description
1 polymer ?
#
loop_
_entity_poly.entity_id
_entity_poly.type
_entity_poly.pdbx_seq_one_letter_code
_entity_poly.pdbx_strand_id
1 'polypeptide(L)'
;MDTGYSKYSKDYDQRLKQNTLEALYPDLPDCQYDIIYADPPWHYNGKLQFDKSSKSREEIDLSRTIFISTAGFKYPTLKLAELKKLNLSSIAREDCLLFMWTSNPHLAQAIELGQSWGFDYKTVGFVWDKMVHNPGQYTLSYCELCLI
;
A
#
# COMPACT_ATOMS: atom_id res chain seq x y z
N MET A 1 -15.03 30.46 -11.14
CA MET A 1 -15.95 29.66 -10.31
C MET A 1 -15.17 28.50 -9.74
N ASP A 2 -15.17 28.33 -8.42
CA ASP A 2 -14.63 27.12 -7.81
C ASP A 2 -15.55 25.94 -8.11
N THR A 3 -15.05 24.94 -8.81
CA THR A 3 -15.75 23.68 -9.00
C THR A 3 -15.60 22.83 -7.75
N GLY A 4 -16.43 21.80 -7.57
CA GLY A 4 -16.20 20.81 -6.51
C GLY A 4 -14.76 20.28 -6.56
N TYR A 5 -14.27 19.94 -7.76
CA TYR A 5 -12.91 19.46 -8.01
C TYR A 5 -11.81 20.40 -7.50
N SER A 6 -11.94 21.72 -7.66
CA SER A 6 -10.90 22.66 -7.21
C SER A 6 -10.79 22.74 -5.68
N LYS A 7 -11.91 22.59 -4.96
CA LYS A 7 -11.92 22.49 -3.49
C LYS A 7 -11.40 21.14 -3.00
N TYR A 8 -11.78 20.05 -3.68
CA TYR A 8 -11.34 18.69 -3.34
C TYR A 8 -9.83 18.49 -3.52
N SER A 9 -9.24 19.01 -4.60
CA SER A 9 -7.80 18.89 -4.83
C SER A 9 -6.99 19.51 -3.70
N LYS A 10 -7.40 20.69 -3.22
CA LYS A 10 -6.72 21.38 -2.12
C LYS A 10 -6.81 20.64 -0.80
N ASP A 11 -7.99 20.11 -0.45
CA ASP A 11 -8.17 19.32 0.78
C ASP A 11 -7.45 17.96 0.69
N TYR A 12 -7.41 17.34 -0.49
CA TYR A 12 -6.59 16.14 -0.74
C TYR A 12 -5.12 16.41 -0.47
N ASP A 13 -4.56 17.48 -1.06
CA ASP A 13 -3.16 17.85 -0.90
C ASP A 13 -2.83 18.16 0.58
N GLN A 14 -3.75 18.80 1.31
CA GLN A 14 -3.58 19.09 2.74
C GLN A 14 -3.58 17.83 3.63
N ARG A 15 -4.33 16.79 3.26
CA ARG A 15 -4.44 15.55 4.05
C ARG A 15 -3.36 14.53 3.73
N LEU A 16 -2.71 14.65 2.58
CA LEU A 16 -1.68 13.72 2.13
C LEU A 16 -0.49 13.74 3.10
N LYS A 17 -0.13 12.58 3.63
CA LYS A 17 1.04 12.40 4.47
C LYS A 17 2.28 12.35 3.60
N GLN A 18 3.24 13.22 3.94
CA GLN A 18 4.53 13.32 3.27
C GLN A 18 5.59 12.59 4.06
N ASN A 19 6.53 11.97 3.35
CA ASN A 19 7.73 11.43 3.97
C ASN A 19 8.61 12.60 4.43
N THR A 20 9.00 12.63 5.70
CA THR A 20 9.80 13.71 6.30
C THR A 20 11.29 13.38 6.39
N LEU A 21 11.71 12.24 5.86
CA LEU A 21 13.12 11.85 5.79
C LEU A 21 13.86 12.67 4.74
N GLU A 22 15.15 12.93 4.98
CA GLU A 22 16.03 13.63 4.04
C GLU A 22 16.29 12.78 2.78
N ALA A 23 16.58 11.49 2.99
CA ALA A 23 16.60 10.48 1.94
C ALA A 23 15.26 9.72 1.90
N LEU A 24 14.94 9.11 0.75
CA LEU A 24 13.70 8.34 0.60
C LEU A 24 13.60 7.19 1.61
N TYR A 25 14.73 6.52 1.85
CA TYR A 25 14.89 5.44 2.82
C TYR A 25 16.01 5.79 3.80
N PRO A 26 15.94 5.32 5.05
CA PRO A 26 17.11 5.28 5.91
C PRO A 26 18.16 4.32 5.34
N ASP A 27 19.40 4.46 5.81
CA ASP A 27 20.46 3.50 5.49
C ASP A 27 20.08 2.10 5.98
N LEU A 28 20.39 1.11 5.14
CA LEU A 28 20.20 -0.29 5.50
C LEU A 28 21.29 -0.76 6.48
N PRO A 29 21.00 -1.75 7.35
CA PRO A 29 22.01 -2.32 8.24
C PRO A 29 23.19 -2.93 7.47
N ASP A 30 24.39 -2.87 8.07
CA ASP A 30 25.60 -3.51 7.54
C ASP A 30 25.70 -4.98 7.99
N CYS A 31 24.63 -5.73 7.77
CA CYS A 31 24.58 -7.17 8.02
C CYS A 31 23.57 -7.84 7.10
N GLN A 32 23.73 -9.15 6.91
CA GLN A 32 22.85 -9.95 6.06
C GLN A 32 21.92 -10.83 6.90
N TYR A 33 20.71 -11.04 6.39
CA TYR A 33 19.65 -11.81 7.04
C TYR A 33 19.30 -13.07 6.24
N ASP A 34 18.92 -14.12 6.95
CA ASP A 34 18.33 -15.33 6.36
C ASP A 34 16.84 -15.14 6.01
N ILE A 35 16.16 -14.21 6.69
CA ILE A 35 14.75 -13.90 6.50
C ILE A 35 14.55 -12.38 6.53
N ILE A 36 13.89 -11.85 5.50
CA ILE A 36 13.44 -10.47 5.42
C ILE A 36 11.91 -10.45 5.40
N TYR A 37 11.31 -9.55 6.17
CA TYR A 37 9.87 -9.33 6.20
C TYR A 37 9.57 -7.90 5.76
N ALA A 38 8.69 -7.74 4.77
CA ALA A 38 8.36 -6.46 4.15
C ALA A 38 6.85 -6.22 4.08
N ASP A 39 6.45 -4.99 4.39
CA ASP A 39 5.09 -4.49 4.16
C ASP A 39 5.19 -3.14 3.42
N PRO A 40 5.35 -3.16 2.07
CA PRO A 40 5.62 -1.96 1.31
C PRO A 40 4.45 -0.96 1.38
N PRO A 41 4.72 0.35 1.48
CA PRO A 41 3.67 1.37 1.57
C PRO A 41 3.05 1.65 0.19
N TRP A 42 2.20 0.72 -0.29
CA TRP A 42 1.66 0.73 -1.64
C TRP A 42 0.90 2.01 -2.01
N HIS A 43 1.26 2.63 -3.14
CA HIS A 43 0.54 3.77 -3.70
C HIS A 43 -0.61 3.31 -4.62
N TYR A 44 -1.85 3.58 -4.22
CA TYR A 44 -3.07 3.20 -4.94
C TYR A 44 -3.39 4.10 -6.16
N ASN A 45 -2.43 4.88 -6.67
CA ASN A 45 -2.59 5.79 -7.83
C ASN A 45 -3.77 6.77 -7.71
N GLY A 46 -4.01 7.28 -6.50
CA GLY A 46 -5.12 8.21 -6.22
C GLY A 46 -6.50 7.56 -6.35
N LYS A 47 -6.59 6.23 -6.52
CA LYS A 47 -7.85 5.49 -6.50
C LYS A 47 -8.34 5.44 -5.07
N LEU A 48 -9.48 6.07 -4.85
CA LEU A 48 -10.00 6.34 -3.54
C LEU A 48 -10.70 5.08 -2.98
N GLN A 49 -10.49 4.74 -1.71
CA GLN A 49 -11.18 3.64 -1.04
C GLN A 49 -12.39 4.19 -0.27
N PHE A 50 -13.55 3.55 -0.44
CA PHE A 50 -14.74 3.95 0.31
C PHE A 50 -14.46 3.94 1.81
N ASP A 51 -14.67 5.07 2.46
CA ASP A 51 -14.60 5.14 3.90
C ASP A 51 -15.73 4.30 4.50
N LYS A 52 -15.38 3.44 5.47
CA LYS A 52 -16.32 2.65 6.25
C LYS A 52 -17.23 3.53 7.13
N SER A 53 -17.07 4.85 7.11
CA SER A 53 -17.98 5.80 7.75
C SER A 53 -19.38 5.88 7.13
N SER A 54 -19.66 5.09 6.08
CA SER A 54 -21.01 4.89 5.55
C SER A 54 -21.88 4.21 6.61
N LYS A 55 -22.56 5.02 7.42
CA LYS A 55 -23.62 4.59 8.34
C LYS A 55 -24.80 4.01 7.55
N SER A 56 -25.72 3.35 8.23
CA SER A 56 -26.91 2.74 7.62
C SER A 56 -27.69 3.76 6.76
N ARG A 57 -28.52 3.26 5.84
CA ARG A 57 -29.26 4.09 4.88
C ARG A 57 -30.11 5.19 5.55
N GLU A 58 -30.45 5.02 6.83
CA GLU A 58 -31.18 5.99 7.66
C GLU A 58 -30.31 7.14 8.23
N GLU A 59 -28.98 7.03 8.24
CA GLU A 59 -28.05 8.01 8.82
C GLU A 59 -27.08 8.62 7.79
N ILE A 60 -27.47 8.65 6.51
CA ILE A 60 -26.70 9.31 5.46
C ILE A 60 -26.86 10.83 5.60
N ASP A 61 -25.88 11.44 6.25
CA ASP A 61 -25.74 12.89 6.29
C ASP A 61 -25.23 13.40 4.94
N LEU A 62 -26.16 13.80 4.06
CA LEU A 62 -25.87 14.35 2.74
C LEU A 62 -25.13 15.70 2.79
N SER A 63 -25.03 16.34 3.98
CA SER A 63 -24.23 17.55 4.17
C SER A 63 -22.75 17.23 4.41
N ARG A 64 -22.41 15.98 4.73
CA ARG A 64 -21.02 15.52 4.80
C ARG A 64 -20.49 15.33 3.39
N THR A 65 -19.43 16.07 3.09
CA THR A 65 -18.54 15.79 1.98
C THR A 65 -18.18 14.29 2.00
N ILE A 66 -18.51 13.55 0.94
CA ILE A 66 -18.18 12.12 0.81
C ILE A 66 -16.65 12.02 0.83
N PHE A 67 -16.07 11.79 2.02
CA PHE A 67 -14.64 11.63 2.17
C PHE A 67 -14.29 10.22 1.79
N ILE A 68 -13.73 10.07 0.59
CA ILE A 68 -13.18 8.81 0.15
C ILE A 68 -11.77 8.73 0.77
N SER A 69 -11.54 7.74 1.63
CA SER A 69 -10.31 7.58 2.40
C SER A 69 -9.23 6.92 1.52
N THR A 70 -7.97 7.28 1.72
CA THR A 70 -6.84 6.65 1.04
C THR A 70 -5.72 6.37 2.04
N ALA A 71 -4.92 5.33 1.77
CA ALA A 71 -3.73 5.00 2.56
C ALA A 71 -2.81 6.23 2.73
N GLY A 72 -2.70 7.06 1.69
CA GLY A 72 -1.93 8.30 1.69
C GLY A 72 -2.34 9.34 2.74
N PHE A 73 -3.55 9.25 3.32
CA PHE A 73 -3.97 10.13 4.43
C PHE A 73 -3.50 9.63 5.80
N LYS A 74 -3.07 8.37 5.89
CA LYS A 74 -2.64 7.72 7.14
C LYS A 74 -1.12 7.67 7.24
N TYR A 75 -0.44 7.36 6.13
CA TYR A 75 1.01 7.28 6.04
C TYR A 75 1.49 7.62 4.62
N PRO A 76 2.76 8.03 4.44
CA PRO A 76 3.32 8.25 3.11
C PRO A 76 3.33 6.96 2.30
N THR A 77 2.88 7.03 1.04
CA THR A 77 2.85 5.88 0.12
C THR A 77 3.82 6.08 -1.04
N LEU A 78 4.39 4.98 -1.53
CA LEU A 78 5.40 4.98 -2.58
C LEU A 78 4.89 4.31 -3.86
N LYS A 79 5.21 4.93 -4.99
CA LYS A 79 5.02 4.32 -6.32
C LYS A 79 6.02 3.17 -6.47
N LEU A 80 5.68 2.20 -7.32
CA LEU A 80 6.54 1.05 -7.59
C LEU A 80 7.98 1.46 -7.96
N ALA A 81 8.16 2.47 -8.80
CA ALA A 81 9.49 2.95 -9.19
C ALA A 81 10.33 3.44 -7.99
N GLU A 82 9.70 3.99 -6.96
CA GLU A 82 10.38 4.42 -5.72
C GLU A 82 10.65 3.22 -4.78
N LEU A 83 9.74 2.24 -4.74
CA LEU A 83 9.93 0.97 -4.03
C LEU A 83 11.17 0.21 -4.53
N LYS A 84 11.34 0.15 -5.85
CA LYS A 84 12.49 -0.52 -6.49
C LYS A 84 13.86 0.10 -6.17
N LYS A 85 13.91 1.34 -5.67
CA LYS A 85 15.18 2.00 -5.32
C LYS A 85 15.80 1.44 -4.04
N LEU A 86 15.03 0.73 -3.22
CA LEU A 86 15.56 0.07 -2.03
C LEU A 86 16.44 -1.11 -2.45
N ASN A 87 17.74 -1.06 -2.13
CA ASN A 87 18.70 -2.12 -2.44
C ASN A 87 18.59 -3.28 -1.43
N LEU A 88 17.48 -4.00 -1.44
CA LEU A 88 17.24 -5.06 -0.44
C LEU A 88 18.24 -6.22 -0.57
N SER A 89 18.78 -6.46 -1.77
CA SER A 89 19.81 -7.47 -2.01
C SER A 89 21.11 -7.23 -1.24
N SER A 90 21.40 -6.00 -0.79
CA SER A 90 22.63 -5.75 -0.01
C SER A 90 22.59 -6.36 1.39
N ILE A 91 21.40 -6.63 1.92
CA ILE A 91 21.19 -7.20 3.26
C ILE A 91 20.63 -8.63 3.22
N ALA A 92 20.56 -9.24 2.04
CA ALA A 92 20.07 -10.61 1.86
C ALA A 92 21.25 -11.59 1.78
N ARG A 93 21.16 -12.72 2.49
CA ARG A 93 22.06 -13.87 2.24
C ARG A 93 21.65 -14.61 0.97
N GLU A 94 22.51 -15.51 0.48
CA GLU A 94 22.29 -16.29 -0.74
C GLU A 94 20.97 -17.09 -0.70
N ASP A 95 20.66 -17.76 0.41
CA ASP A 95 19.44 -18.53 0.62
C ASP A 95 18.36 -17.76 1.40
N CYS A 96 18.34 -16.43 1.30
CA CYS A 96 17.39 -15.58 2.04
C CYS A 96 15.95 -15.78 1.57
N LEU A 97 15.01 -15.80 2.52
CA LEU A 97 13.57 -15.73 2.22
C LEU A 97 13.04 -14.31 2.40
N LEU A 98 12.23 -13.84 1.45
CA LEU A 98 11.48 -12.60 1.55
C LEU A 98 10.00 -12.92 1.82
N PHE A 99 9.47 -12.50 2.95
CA PHE A 99 8.03 -12.51 3.22
C PHE A 99 7.47 -11.12 2.98
N MET A 100 6.69 -10.93 1.92
CA MET A 100 6.19 -9.62 1.53
C MET A 100 4.67 -9.54 1.50
N TRP A 101 4.09 -8.63 2.28
CA TRP A 101 2.66 -8.34 2.23
C TRP A 101 2.28 -7.54 0.99
N THR A 102 1.15 -7.94 0.40
CA THR A 102 0.52 -7.22 -0.69
C THR A 102 -1.00 -7.33 -0.61
N SER A 103 -1.68 -6.32 -1.13
CA SER A 103 -3.12 -6.39 -1.37
C SER A 103 -3.40 -6.92 -2.77
N ASN A 104 -4.59 -7.48 -2.98
CA ASN A 104 -4.96 -8.07 -4.28
C ASN A 104 -4.72 -7.14 -5.49
N PRO A 105 -5.02 -5.82 -5.42
CA PRO A 105 -4.72 -4.91 -6.54
C PRO A 105 -3.22 -4.72 -6.83
N HIS A 106 -2.35 -4.97 -5.84
CA HIS A 106 -0.90 -4.81 -5.95
C HIS A 106 -0.17 -6.13 -6.16
N LEU A 107 -0.87 -7.27 -6.30
CA LEU A 107 -0.25 -8.60 -6.44
C LEU A 107 0.79 -8.65 -7.56
N ALA A 108 0.45 -8.19 -8.76
CA ALA A 108 1.38 -8.15 -9.89
C ALA A 108 2.60 -7.25 -9.62
N GLN A 109 2.38 -6.10 -8.98
CA GLN A 109 3.45 -5.17 -8.62
C GLN A 109 4.37 -5.71 -7.51
N ALA A 110 3.81 -6.50 -6.58
CA ALA A 110 4.58 -7.14 -5.53
C ALA A 110 5.50 -8.21 -6.09
N ILE A 111 5.02 -9.04 -7.02
CA ILE A 111 5.88 -10.02 -7.71
C ILE A 111 7.01 -9.29 -8.46
N GLU A 112 6.68 -8.22 -9.20
CA GLU A 112 7.67 -7.41 -9.91
C GLU A 112 8.68 -6.73 -8.96
N LEU A 113 8.23 -6.29 -7.78
CA LEU A 113 9.08 -5.67 -6.77
C LEU A 113 10.06 -6.68 -6.17
N GLY A 114 9.57 -7.86 -5.77
CA GLY A 114 10.41 -8.93 -5.25
C GLY A 114 11.52 -9.33 -6.24
N GLN A 115 11.16 -9.46 -7.52
CA GLN A 115 12.12 -9.72 -8.59
C GLN A 115 13.16 -8.60 -8.73
N SER A 116 12.75 -7.34 -8.64
CA SER A 116 13.69 -6.22 -8.70
C SER A 116 14.64 -6.14 -7.50
N TRP A 117 14.25 -6.73 -6.37
CA TRP A 117 15.06 -6.87 -5.18
C TRP A 117 15.94 -8.13 -5.18
N GLY A 118 15.89 -8.94 -6.23
CA GLY A 118 16.70 -10.15 -6.38
C GLY A 118 16.04 -11.44 -5.89
N PHE A 119 14.73 -11.43 -5.60
CA PHE A 119 13.99 -12.61 -5.13
C PHE A 119 13.08 -13.18 -6.22
N ASP A 120 13.04 -14.50 -6.31
CA ASP A 120 12.06 -15.22 -7.12
C ASP A 120 10.79 -15.50 -6.32
N TYR A 121 9.63 -15.12 -6.85
CA TYR A 121 8.36 -15.56 -6.30
C TYR A 121 8.23 -17.08 -6.35
N LYS A 122 7.92 -17.71 -5.21
CA LYS A 122 7.71 -19.14 -5.05
C LYS A 122 6.25 -19.47 -4.76
N THR A 123 5.61 -18.78 -3.80
CA THR A 123 4.24 -19.12 -3.39
C THR A 123 3.58 -18.03 -2.54
N VAL A 124 2.27 -18.15 -2.31
CA VAL A 124 1.60 -17.47 -1.20
C VAL A 124 1.95 -18.22 0.09
N GLY A 125 2.70 -17.57 0.98
CA GLY A 125 3.08 -18.12 2.29
C GLY A 125 1.94 -18.01 3.31
N PHE A 126 1.26 -16.87 3.34
CA PHE A 126 0.14 -16.63 4.26
C PHE A 126 -1.01 -15.88 3.57
N VAL A 127 -2.23 -16.18 4.03
CA VAL A 127 -3.45 -15.47 3.63
C VAL A 127 -4.04 -14.84 4.89
N TRP A 128 -4.14 -13.51 4.90
CA TRP A 128 -4.92 -12.82 5.93
C TRP A 128 -6.36 -12.70 5.47
N ASP A 129 -7.22 -13.62 5.93
CA ASP A 129 -8.67 -13.51 5.76
C ASP A 129 -9.24 -12.50 6.77
N LYS A 130 -9.86 -11.44 6.25
CA LYS A 130 -10.45 -10.37 7.05
C LYS A 130 -11.83 -10.74 7.60
N MET A 131 -12.44 -11.84 7.13
CA MET A 131 -13.79 -12.32 7.45
C MET A 131 -14.93 -11.33 7.13
N VAL A 132 -14.60 -10.08 6.80
CA VAL A 132 -15.48 -9.03 6.33
C VAL A 132 -14.89 -8.42 5.06
N HIS A 133 -15.73 -8.17 4.07
CA HIS A 133 -15.26 -7.66 2.80
C HIS A 133 -15.02 -6.15 2.81
N ASN A 134 -14.02 -5.74 2.03
CA ASN A 134 -13.92 -4.37 1.54
C ASN A 134 -14.38 -4.32 0.08
N PRO A 135 -15.06 -3.25 -0.37
CA PRO A 135 -15.33 -3.05 -1.79
C PRO A 135 -14.02 -2.98 -2.57
N GLY A 136 -13.79 -3.92 -3.48
CA GLY A 136 -12.71 -3.86 -4.45
C GLY A 136 -13.14 -3.16 -5.74
N GLN A 137 -12.27 -3.14 -6.74
CA GLN A 137 -12.57 -2.46 -8.01
C GLN A 137 -13.68 -3.14 -8.81
N TYR A 138 -13.69 -4.48 -8.79
CA TYR A 138 -14.61 -5.30 -9.58
C TYR A 138 -15.37 -6.33 -8.72
N THR A 139 -14.76 -6.77 -7.63
CA THR A 139 -15.32 -7.75 -6.69
C THR A 139 -15.06 -7.31 -5.24
N LEU A 140 -15.69 -8.00 -4.30
CA LEU A 140 -15.44 -7.83 -2.87
C LEU A 140 -14.08 -8.47 -2.50
N SER A 141 -13.21 -7.71 -1.83
CA SER A 141 -11.92 -8.20 -1.35
C SER A 141 -12.03 -8.67 0.09
N TYR A 142 -11.76 -9.95 0.33
CA TYR A 142 -11.83 -10.57 1.65
C TYR A 142 -10.46 -10.75 2.31
N CYS A 143 -9.38 -10.82 1.52
CA CYS A 143 -8.07 -11.14 2.05
C CYS A 143 -6.95 -10.23 1.54
N GLU A 144 -5.81 -10.30 2.22
CA GLU A 144 -4.51 -9.84 1.76
C GLU A 144 -3.52 -11.02 1.81
N LEU A 145 -2.44 -10.94 1.03
CA LEU A 145 -1.54 -12.05 0.78
C LEU A 145 -0.13 -11.70 1.24
N CYS A 146 0.55 -12.66 1.87
CA CYS A 146 1.98 -12.61 2.10
C CYS A 146 2.66 -13.54 1.11
N LEU A 147 3.47 -12.98 0.22
CA LEU A 147 4.22 -13.73 -0.78
C LEU A 147 5.57 -14.17 -0.22
N ILE A 148 6.05 -15.31 -0.72
CA ILE A 148 7.42 -15.81 -0.60
C ILE A 148 7.99 -15.86 -2.01
#